data_AF-A0A0R2JZ15-F1
#
_entry.id   AF-A0A0R2JZ15-F1
#
_cell.length_a   1.000
_cell.length_b   1.000
_cell.length_c   1.000
_cell.angle_alpha   90.00
_cell.angle_beta   90.00
_cell.angle_gamma   90.00
#
_symmetry.space_group_name_H-M   'P 1'
#
loop_
_entity.id
_entity.type
_entity.pdbx_description
1 polymer ?
#
loop_
_entity_poly.entity_id
_entity_poly.type
_entity_poly.pdbx_seq_one_letter_code
_entity_poly.pdbx_strand_id
1 'polypeptide(L)'
;MANKSKVRNVENLNVKEIKKLIKYTYSKLNLTKMSYYMIFTAILTGARLSEIAGLQWEDINFTFKIISISKTYDYFHPTEFKPTKTESSVRKIRINDELVMVLKKLKKAKGGKSRDLTFAGNNGLVPSSNAVNKVLRSSLSVLNINKIIIKTCTRCLFALSRRRYLCHLKTSGTF
;
A
#
# COMPACT_ATOMS: atom_id res chain seq x y z
N MET A 1 -34.69 -9.10 20.20
CA MET A 1 -34.51 -7.84 19.44
C MET A 1 -33.09 -7.34 19.61
N ALA A 2 -32.26 -7.35 18.56
CA ALA A 2 -31.03 -6.55 18.37
C ALA A 2 -30.30 -7.10 17.11
N ASN A 3 -29.79 -6.35 16.15
CA ASN A 3 -29.83 -4.93 15.83
C ASN A 3 -29.72 -4.88 14.28
N LYS A 4 -30.73 -4.28 13.63
CA LYS A 4 -30.81 -4.12 12.17
C LYS A 4 -29.58 -3.36 11.68
N SER A 5 -28.73 -4.07 10.93
CA SER A 5 -27.73 -3.59 9.99
C SER A 5 -27.62 -2.06 9.83
N LYS A 6 -26.65 -1.43 10.51
CA LYS A 6 -26.11 -0.13 10.07
C LYS A 6 -25.44 -0.34 8.71
N VAL A 7 -26.19 -0.17 7.64
CA VAL A 7 -25.65 -0.02 6.28
C VAL A 7 -24.88 1.29 6.27
N ARG A 8 -23.59 1.23 6.61
CA ARG A 8 -22.69 2.38 6.52
C ARG A 8 -22.53 2.69 5.04
N ASN A 9 -23.04 3.83 4.59
CA ASN A 9 -22.85 4.33 3.23
C ASN A 9 -21.34 4.55 3.03
N VAL A 10 -20.71 3.69 2.22
CA VAL A 10 -19.24 3.76 2.04
C VAL A 10 -18.93 4.72 0.92
N GLU A 11 -18.63 5.96 1.29
CA GLU A 11 -18.14 6.94 0.33
C GLU A 11 -16.69 6.63 -0.06
N ASN A 12 -16.47 6.43 -1.36
CA ASN A 12 -15.14 6.25 -1.93
C ASN A 12 -14.43 7.61 -2.13
N LEU A 13 -13.10 7.60 -2.12
CA LEU A 13 -12.28 8.79 -2.37
C LEU A 13 -12.30 9.20 -3.84
N ASN A 14 -12.58 10.46 -4.15
CA ASN A 14 -12.57 10.98 -5.51
C ASN A 14 -11.15 11.16 -6.04
N VAL A 15 -11.01 11.33 -7.36
CA VAL A 15 -9.73 11.48 -8.05
C VAL A 15 -8.88 12.60 -7.46
N LYS A 16 -9.48 13.76 -7.18
CA LYS A 16 -8.79 14.91 -6.56
C LYS A 16 -8.28 14.58 -5.15
N GLU A 17 -9.05 13.83 -4.36
CA GLU A 17 -8.69 13.44 -2.99
C GLU A 17 -7.56 12.42 -2.98
N ILE A 18 -7.58 11.46 -3.91
CA ILE A 18 -6.49 10.49 -4.11
C ILE A 18 -5.19 11.22 -4.46
N LYS A 19 -5.23 12.18 -5.39
CA LYS A 19 -4.08 13.04 -5.76
C LYS A 19 -3.50 13.76 -4.53
N LYS A 20 -4.36 14.35 -3.71
CA LYS A 20 -3.94 15.01 -2.45
C LYS A 20 -3.28 14.02 -1.49
N LEU A 21 -3.86 12.82 -1.35
CA LEU A 21 -3.33 11.78 -0.47
C LEU A 21 -1.97 11.24 -0.96
N ILE A 22 -1.79 11.03 -2.26
CA ILE A 22 -0.50 10.64 -2.86
C ILE A 22 0.55 11.72 -2.54
N LYS A 23 0.27 12.99 -2.84
CA LYS A 23 1.20 14.09 -2.58
C LYS A 23 1.56 14.21 -1.09
N TYR A 24 0.56 14.10 -0.22
CA TYR A 24 0.77 14.16 1.23
C TYR A 24 1.63 13.00 1.72
N THR A 25 1.29 11.77 1.34
CA THR A 25 2.05 10.57 1.77
C THR A 25 3.49 10.59 1.23
N TYR A 26 3.68 11.04 -0.02
CA TYR A 26 5.00 11.26 -0.60
C TYR A 26 5.84 12.25 0.22
N SER A 27 5.25 13.36 0.64
CA SER A 27 5.95 14.37 1.48
C SER A 27 6.31 13.89 2.88
N LYS A 28 5.69 12.81 3.37
CA LYS A 28 5.88 12.25 4.72
C LYS A 28 6.72 10.97 4.73
N LEU A 29 7.25 10.56 3.58
CA LEU A 29 8.14 9.39 3.50
C LEU A 29 9.39 9.61 4.36
N ASN A 30 9.57 8.74 5.37
CA ASN A 30 10.68 8.79 6.31
C ASN A 30 11.00 7.36 6.78
N LEU A 31 12.29 7.04 6.90
CA LEU A 31 12.80 5.75 7.38
C LEU A 31 12.28 5.36 8.77
N THR A 32 11.87 6.31 9.60
CA THR A 32 11.28 6.03 10.92
C THR A 32 9.81 5.58 10.84
N LYS A 33 9.10 5.91 9.75
CA LYS A 33 7.65 5.70 9.62
C LYS A 33 7.32 4.94 8.33
N MET A 34 7.61 3.65 8.35
CA MET A 34 7.32 2.72 7.23
C MET A 34 5.85 2.69 6.81
N SER A 35 4.92 3.04 7.71
CA SER A 35 3.49 3.14 7.38
C SER A 35 3.21 4.07 6.19
N TYR A 36 3.96 5.17 6.02
CA TYR A 36 3.76 6.07 4.88
C TYR A 36 4.18 5.41 3.56
N TYR A 37 5.29 4.66 3.55
CA TYR A 37 5.71 3.88 2.39
C TYR A 37 4.69 2.81 2.02
N MET A 38 4.12 2.12 3.02
CA MET A 38 3.08 1.12 2.79
C MET A 38 1.80 1.74 2.21
N ILE A 39 1.36 2.88 2.73
CA ILE A 39 0.18 3.61 2.22
C ILE A 39 0.43 4.07 0.78
N PHE A 40 1.57 4.71 0.52
CA PHE A 40 1.95 5.20 -0.81
C PHE A 40 1.97 4.06 -1.83
N THR A 41 2.62 2.95 -1.48
CA THR A 41 2.66 1.73 -2.31
C THR A 41 1.25 1.17 -2.53
N ALA A 42 0.41 1.12 -1.49
CA ALA A 42 -0.96 0.63 -1.59
C ALA A 42 -1.83 1.45 -2.55
N ILE A 43 -1.70 2.78 -2.51
CA ILE A 43 -2.47 3.68 -3.38
C ILE A 43 -2.08 3.46 -4.85
N LEU A 44 -0.78 3.35 -5.13
CA LEU A 44 -0.27 3.25 -6.51
C LEU A 44 -0.43 1.84 -7.11
N THR A 45 -0.27 0.79 -6.31
CA THR A 45 -0.33 -0.60 -6.80
C THR A 45 -1.72 -1.22 -6.69
N GLY A 46 -2.55 -0.74 -5.75
CA GLY A 46 -3.79 -1.42 -5.40
C GLY A 46 -3.57 -2.80 -4.75
N ALA A 47 -2.41 -3.04 -4.13
CA ALA A 47 -2.15 -4.26 -3.36
C ALA A 47 -2.70 -4.19 -1.92
N ARG A 48 -3.13 -5.33 -1.37
CA ARG A 48 -3.61 -5.41 0.01
C ARG A 48 -2.48 -5.15 0.98
N LEU A 49 -2.78 -4.57 2.15
CA LEU A 49 -1.76 -4.27 3.16
C LEU A 49 -0.98 -5.51 3.62
N SER A 50 -1.62 -6.68 3.71
CA SER A 50 -0.93 -7.93 4.06
C SER A 50 -0.03 -8.46 2.94
N GLU A 51 -0.36 -8.20 1.67
CA GLU A 51 0.49 -8.54 0.52
C GLU A 51 1.71 -7.59 0.51
N ILE A 52 1.49 -6.29 0.71
CA ILE A 52 2.54 -5.26 0.77
C ILE A 52 3.50 -5.51 1.93
N ALA A 53 2.95 -5.88 3.09
CA ALA A 53 3.75 -6.19 4.27
C ALA A 53 4.71 -7.37 4.03
N GLY A 54 4.34 -8.31 3.17
CA GLY A 54 5.13 -9.51 2.87
C GLY A 54 6.14 -9.33 1.74
N LEU A 55 6.23 -8.14 1.14
CA LEU A 55 7.15 -7.90 0.02
C LEU A 55 8.60 -7.91 0.49
N GLN A 56 9.40 -8.74 -0.14
CA GLN A 56 10.85 -8.74 -0.05
C GLN A 56 11.47 -8.00 -1.24
N TRP A 57 12.73 -7.59 -1.13
CA TRP A 57 13.40 -6.85 -2.22
C TRP A 57 13.55 -7.65 -3.51
N GLU A 58 13.58 -8.99 -3.42
CA GLU A 58 13.59 -9.89 -4.58
C GLU A 58 12.27 -9.93 -5.35
N ASP A 59 11.16 -9.59 -4.69
CA ASP A 59 9.85 -9.53 -5.32
C ASP A 59 9.72 -8.30 -6.26
N ILE A 60 10.66 -7.34 -6.17
CA ILE A 60 10.63 -6.07 -6.90
C ILE A 60 11.66 -6.08 -8.02
N ASN A 61 11.19 -6.19 -9.26
CA ASN A 61 12.02 -6.03 -10.44
C ASN A 61 12.07 -4.57 -10.88
N PHE A 62 13.16 -3.88 -10.54
CA PHE A 62 13.37 -2.48 -10.88
C PHE A 62 13.62 -2.22 -12.37
N THR A 63 14.11 -3.21 -13.12
CA THR A 63 14.38 -3.10 -14.56
C THR A 63 13.07 -3.10 -15.34
N PHE A 64 12.20 -4.07 -15.06
CA PHE A 64 10.90 -4.18 -15.72
C PHE A 64 9.78 -3.40 -15.01
N LYS A 65 10.09 -2.74 -13.89
CA LYS A 65 9.14 -1.97 -13.06
C LYS A 65 7.93 -2.83 -12.65
N ILE A 66 8.21 -4.01 -12.10
CA ILE A 66 7.20 -4.99 -11.71
C ILE A 66 7.37 -5.37 -10.23
N ILE A 67 6.26 -5.42 -9.50
CA ILE A 67 6.16 -6.06 -8.19
C ILE A 67 5.44 -7.40 -8.36
N SER A 68 6.08 -8.47 -7.92
CA SER A 68 5.49 -9.81 -7.88
C SER A 68 4.85 -10.05 -6.52
N ILE A 69 3.55 -10.32 -6.49
CA ILE A 69 2.83 -10.67 -5.27
C ILE A 69 2.55 -12.16 -5.32
N SER A 70 3.19 -12.92 -4.42
CA SER A 70 3.05 -14.38 -4.30
C SER A 70 2.82 -14.86 -2.87
N LYS A 71 2.93 -13.96 -1.89
CA LYS A 71 2.86 -14.28 -0.45
C LYS A 71 2.15 -13.18 0.32
N THR A 72 1.66 -13.54 1.50
CA THR A 72 1.09 -12.60 2.47
C THR A 72 1.83 -12.69 3.79
N TYR A 73 2.03 -11.54 4.43
CA TYR A 73 2.65 -11.48 5.75
C TYR A 73 1.68 -11.94 6.83
N ASP A 74 2.12 -12.89 7.67
CA ASP A 74 1.41 -13.24 8.90
C ASP A 74 1.94 -12.40 10.07
N TYR A 75 1.07 -11.56 10.63
CA TYR A 75 1.43 -10.75 11.80
C TYR A 75 1.49 -11.55 13.09
N PHE A 76 0.90 -12.75 13.14
CA PHE A 76 0.94 -13.63 14.32
C PHE A 76 2.24 -14.44 14.37
N HIS A 77 2.82 -14.75 13.22
CA HIS A 77 4.08 -15.48 13.09
C HIS A 77 5.02 -14.68 12.18
N PRO A 78 5.71 -13.65 12.71
CA PRO A 78 6.49 -12.70 11.91
C PRO A 78 7.70 -13.32 11.17
N THR A 79 8.03 -14.58 11.47
CA THR A 79 9.04 -15.38 10.77
C THR A 79 8.47 -16.31 9.70
N GLU A 80 7.14 -16.44 9.61
CA GLU A 80 6.47 -17.37 8.70
C GLU A 80 5.68 -16.60 7.63
N PHE A 81 6.14 -16.72 6.38
CA PHE A 81 5.35 -16.28 5.25
C PHE A 81 4.25 -17.29 5.01
N LYS A 82 2.99 -16.86 5.06
CA LYS A 82 1.89 -17.70 4.59
C LYS A 82 1.89 -17.66 3.06
N PRO A 83 2.07 -18.81 2.37
CA PRO A 83 1.89 -18.86 0.93
C PRO A 83 0.47 -18.40 0.62
N THR A 84 0.28 -17.68 -0.49
CA THR A 84 -1.08 -17.36 -0.91
C THR A 84 -1.84 -18.66 -1.12
N LYS A 85 -3.07 -18.75 -0.58
CA LYS A 85 -3.86 -19.99 -0.48
C LYS A 85 -4.09 -20.75 -1.80
N THR A 86 -3.78 -20.17 -2.96
CA THR A 86 -3.84 -20.81 -4.29
C THR A 86 -2.86 -20.15 -5.29
N GLU A 87 -2.35 -20.89 -6.28
CA GLU A 87 -1.52 -20.38 -7.39
C GLU A 87 -2.20 -19.23 -8.17
N SER A 88 -3.54 -19.21 -8.21
CA SER A 88 -4.36 -18.16 -8.83
C SER A 88 -4.24 -16.79 -8.15
N SER A 89 -3.63 -16.70 -6.96
CA SER A 89 -3.40 -15.44 -6.25
C SER A 89 -2.07 -14.78 -6.59
N VAL A 90 -1.18 -15.47 -7.31
CA VAL A 90 0.10 -14.92 -7.75
C VAL A 90 -0.14 -13.93 -8.89
N ARG A 91 0.32 -12.68 -8.72
CA ARG A 91 0.14 -11.65 -9.75
C ARG A 91 1.32 -10.70 -9.84
N LYS A 92 1.58 -10.21 -11.05
CA LYS A 92 2.58 -9.17 -11.34
C LYS A 92 1.89 -7.83 -11.52
N ILE A 93 2.31 -6.81 -10.78
CA ILE A 93 1.79 -5.44 -10.86
C ILE A 93 2.86 -4.55 -11.45
N ARG A 94 2.56 -3.86 -12.56
CA ARG A 94 3.42 -2.81 -13.10
C ARG A 94 3.35 -1.57 -12.22
N ILE A 95 4.49 -0.97 -11.93
CA ILE A 95 4.61 0.24 -11.11
C ILE A 95 5.12 1.42 -11.92
N ASN A 96 4.76 2.63 -11.49
CA ASN A 96 5.20 3.88 -12.12
C ASN A 96 6.63 4.26 -11.69
N ASP A 97 7.24 5.18 -12.43
CA ASP A 97 8.61 5.63 -12.19
C ASP A 97 8.81 6.30 -10.83
N GLU A 98 7.78 7.00 -10.35
CA GLU A 98 7.80 7.61 -9.03
C GLU A 98 7.96 6.54 -7.93
N LEU A 99 7.17 5.47 -7.97
CA LEU A 99 7.28 4.38 -7.00
C LEU A 99 8.62 3.65 -7.12
N VAL A 100 9.11 3.43 -8.35
CA VAL A 100 10.45 2.85 -8.60
C VAL A 100 11.53 3.69 -7.93
N MET A 101 11.51 5.01 -8.13
CA MET A 101 12.48 5.93 -7.52
C MET A 101 12.41 5.89 -6.00
N VAL A 102 11.21 5.94 -5.42
CA VAL A 102 11.00 5.86 -3.97
C VAL A 102 11.56 4.56 -3.39
N LEU A 103 11.25 3.43 -4.02
CA LEU A 103 11.69 2.11 -3.56
C LEU A 103 13.21 1.92 -3.72
N LYS A 104 13.82 2.43 -4.81
CA LYS A 104 15.29 2.42 -4.96
C LYS A 104 15.98 3.23 -3.86
N LYS A 105 15.47 4.44 -3.57
CA LYS A 105 15.98 5.29 -2.48
C LYS A 105 15.87 4.58 -1.13
N LEU A 106 14.71 3.97 -0.85
CA LEU A 106 14.48 3.19 0.37
C LEU A 106 15.45 1.99 0.47
N LYS A 107 15.63 1.22 -0.61
CA LYS A 107 16.55 0.08 -0.64
C LYS A 107 17.99 0.51 -0.33
N LYS A 108 18.45 1.58 -0.98
CA LYS A 108 19.79 2.12 -0.77
C LYS A 108 19.99 2.61 0.66
N ALA A 109 19.02 3.35 1.20
CA ALA A 109 19.08 3.87 2.56
C ALA A 109 19.10 2.78 3.64
N LYS A 110 18.43 1.66 3.38
CA LYS A 110 18.38 0.52 4.31
C LYS A 110 19.48 -0.52 4.10
N GLY A 111 20.25 -0.44 3.02
CA GLY A 111 21.17 -1.51 2.62
C GLY A 111 20.47 -2.86 2.38
N GLY A 112 19.22 -2.84 1.91
CA GLY A 112 18.35 -4.02 1.88
C GLY A 112 18.85 -5.15 0.97
N LYS A 113 18.94 -6.36 1.53
CA LYS A 113 19.31 -7.61 0.83
C LYS A 113 18.09 -8.28 0.21
N SER A 114 18.32 -9.26 -0.66
CA SER A 114 17.28 -9.97 -1.45
C SER A 114 16.05 -10.39 -0.64
N ARG A 115 16.28 -11.08 0.49
CA ARG A 115 15.24 -11.66 1.35
C ARG A 115 14.76 -10.74 2.46
N ASP A 116 15.24 -9.50 2.54
CA ASP A 116 14.81 -8.58 3.58
C ASP A 116 13.43 -8.02 3.26
N LEU A 117 12.60 -7.86 4.29
CA LEU A 117 11.30 -7.22 4.19
C LEU A 117 11.46 -5.75 3.78
N THR A 118 10.80 -5.39 2.68
CA THR A 118 10.88 -4.06 2.06
C THR A 118 10.54 -2.96 3.07
N PHE A 119 9.45 -3.14 3.82
CA PHE A 119 8.87 -2.15 4.73
C PHE A 119 9.07 -2.45 6.22
N ALA A 120 10.04 -3.31 6.58
CA ALA A 120 10.42 -3.48 7.97
C ALA A 120 10.97 -2.17 8.56
N GLY A 121 10.59 -1.84 9.79
CA GLY A 121 11.19 -0.75 10.55
C GLY A 121 12.58 -1.11 11.09
N ASN A 122 13.16 -0.21 11.87
CA ASN A 122 14.47 -0.43 12.51
C ASN A 122 14.45 -1.60 13.51
N ASN A 123 13.27 -1.98 14.01
CA ASN A 123 13.06 -3.14 14.87
C ASN A 123 12.95 -4.46 14.08
N GLY A 124 13.15 -4.45 12.76
CA GLY A 124 13.00 -5.62 11.89
C GLY A 124 11.56 -6.03 11.61
N LEU A 125 10.57 -5.36 12.24
CA LEU A 125 9.16 -5.69 12.11
C LEU A 125 8.44 -4.76 11.15
N VAL A 126 7.49 -5.31 10.40
CA VAL A 126 6.63 -4.54 9.51
C VAL A 126 5.48 -3.92 10.30
N PRO A 127 5.13 -2.64 10.07
CA PRO A 127 4.00 -2.01 10.73
C PRO A 127 2.70 -2.81 10.58
N SER A 128 2.00 -3.02 11.70
CA SER A 128 0.73 -3.73 11.68
C SER A 128 -0.32 -2.99 10.87
N SER A 129 -1.31 -3.73 10.35
CA SER A 129 -2.45 -3.14 9.63
C SER A 129 -3.14 -2.04 10.44
N ASN A 130 -3.20 -2.19 11.78
CA ASN A 130 -3.77 -1.17 12.67
C ASN A 130 -2.92 0.11 12.70
N ALA A 131 -1.60 -0.02 12.78
CA ALA A 131 -0.68 1.12 12.75
C ALA A 131 -0.79 1.88 11.43
N VAL A 132 -0.81 1.15 10.30
CA VAL A 132 -0.97 1.74 8.97
C VAL A 132 -2.33 2.45 8.85
N ASN A 133 -3.41 1.81 9.32
CA ASN A 133 -4.75 2.41 9.31
C ASN A 133 -4.85 3.66 10.19
N LYS A 134 -4.15 3.70 11.33
CA LYS A 134 -4.07 4.90 12.20
C LYS A 134 -3.41 6.06 11.46
N VAL A 135 -2.29 5.80 10.78
CA VAL A 135 -1.59 6.82 9.98
C VAL A 135 -2.44 7.28 8.80
N LEU A 136 -3.13 6.37 8.11
CA LEU A 136 -4.04 6.72 7.02
C LEU A 136 -5.17 7.64 7.50
N ARG A 137 -5.83 7.31 8.61
CA ARG A 137 -6.91 8.13 9.19
C ARG A 137 -6.42 9.51 9.60
N SER A 138 -5.25 9.58 10.24
CA SER A 138 -4.61 10.86 10.58
C SER A 138 -4.30 11.67 9.32
N SER A 139 -3.79 11.04 8.27
CA SER A 139 -3.51 11.70 6.99
C SER A 139 -4.76 12.28 6.33
N LEU A 140 -5.87 11.54 6.38
CA LEU A 140 -7.16 12.00 5.83
C LEU A 140 -7.76 13.15 6.64
N SER A 141 -7.65 13.09 7.96
CA SER A 141 -8.08 14.17 8.85
C SER A 141 -7.31 15.47 8.56
N VAL A 142 -5.98 15.40 8.39
CA VAL A 142 -5.15 16.55 8.02
C VAL A 142 -5.55 17.13 6.65
N LEU A 143 -5.98 16.28 5.72
CA LEU A 143 -6.43 16.70 4.40
C LEU A 143 -7.89 17.19 4.36
N ASN A 144 -8.57 17.25 5.53
CA ASN A 144 -9.99 17.57 5.66
C ASN A 144 -10.91 16.66 4.83
N ILE A 145 -10.54 15.37 4.71
CA ILE A 145 -11.34 14.37 4.01
C ILE A 145 -12.16 13.59 5.04
N ASN A 146 -13.36 14.08 5.34
CA ASN A 146 -14.30 13.49 6.29
C ASN A 146 -15.09 12.33 5.66
N LYS A 147 -14.41 11.21 5.35
CA LYS A 147 -15.06 9.98 4.88
C LYS A 147 -14.89 8.85 5.90
N ILE A 148 -15.98 8.16 6.22
CA ILE A 148 -15.97 7.02 7.13
C ILE A 148 -15.28 5.84 6.45
N ILE A 149 -13.97 5.71 6.62
CA ILE A 149 -13.26 4.50 6.20
C ILE A 149 -13.51 3.42 7.24
N ILE A 150 -14.46 2.54 6.92
CA ILE A 150 -14.76 1.33 7.70
C ILE A 150 -13.47 0.51 7.82
N LYS A 151 -13.23 -0.03 9.03
CA LYS A 151 -12.10 -0.91 9.39
C LYS A 151 -12.01 -2.18 8.52
N THR A 152 -12.99 -2.45 7.66
CA THR A 152 -13.12 -3.68 6.91
C THR A 152 -12.61 -3.47 5.50
N CYS A 153 -11.34 -3.79 5.29
CA CYS A 153 -10.81 -4.04 3.97
C CYS A 153 -10.63 -2.77 3.10
N THR A 154 -9.38 -2.54 2.75
CA THR A 154 -8.83 -2.10 1.45
C THR A 154 -9.64 -2.54 0.19
N ARG A 155 -10.96 -2.35 0.14
CA ARG A 155 -11.84 -2.63 -1.01
C ARG A 155 -12.42 -1.36 -1.62
N CYS A 156 -12.59 -0.31 -0.80
CA CYS A 156 -13.22 0.96 -1.22
C CYS A 156 -12.23 1.95 -1.87
N LEU A 157 -10.99 2.07 -1.35
CA LEU A 157 -9.93 2.81 -2.05
C LEU A 157 -9.51 2.13 -3.38
N PHE A 158 -9.74 0.82 -3.48
CA PHE A 158 -9.14 -0.07 -4.48
C PHE A 158 -10.00 -0.26 -5.72
N ALA A 159 -11.30 0.02 -5.65
CA ALA A 159 -12.19 -0.01 -6.81
C ALA A 159 -11.93 1.14 -7.81
N LEU A 160 -11.39 2.28 -7.33
CA LEU A 160 -11.11 3.44 -8.19
C LEU A 160 -9.72 3.43 -8.82
N SER A 161 -8.71 2.84 -8.18
CA SER A 161 -7.35 2.75 -8.75
C SER A 161 -7.28 1.80 -9.95
N ARG A 162 -8.04 0.68 -9.92
CA ARG A 162 -8.02 -0.33 -10.99
C ARG A 162 -8.78 0.06 -12.27
N ARG A 163 -9.81 0.91 -12.22
CA ARG A 163 -10.63 1.23 -13.42
C ARG A 163 -10.46 2.65 -13.98
N ARG A 164 -10.08 3.66 -13.18
CA ARG A 164 -10.07 5.05 -13.66
C ARG A 164 -8.70 5.73 -13.58
N TYR A 165 -7.92 5.47 -12.53
CA TYR A 165 -6.61 6.12 -12.34
C TYR A 165 -5.51 5.59 -13.27
N LEU A 166 -5.42 4.26 -13.45
CA LEU A 166 -4.44 3.65 -14.35
C LEU A 166 -4.69 4.00 -15.83
N CYS A 167 -5.94 4.23 -16.24
CA CYS A 167 -6.24 4.76 -17.58
C CYS A 167 -5.75 6.21 -17.74
N HIS A 168 -5.94 7.06 -16.73
CA HIS A 168 -5.53 8.47 -16.80
C HIS A 168 -4.00 8.66 -16.73
N LEU A 169 -3.28 7.79 -16.02
CA LEU A 169 -1.82 7.80 -15.98
C LEU A 169 -1.18 7.31 -17.29
N LYS A 170 -1.87 6.48 -18.08
CA LYS A 170 -1.39 6.08 -19.41
C LYS A 170 -1.51 7.20 -20.45
N THR A 171 -2.47 8.11 -20.28
CA THR A 171 -2.69 9.24 -21.21
C THR A 171 -1.91 10.49 -20.83
N SER A 172 -1.40 10.56 -19.60
CA SER A 172 -0.66 11.72 -19.09
C SER A 172 0.79 11.29 -18.90
N GLY A 173 1.55 11.26 -19.99
CA GLY A 173 3.01 11.29 -19.88
C GLY A 173 3.37 12.52 -19.05
N THR A 174 4.18 12.32 -18.02
CA THR A 174 4.68 13.35 -17.08
C THR A 174 3.64 13.95 -16.11
N PHE A 175 4.00 13.90 -14.83
CA PHE A 175 3.75 14.99 -13.89
C PHE A 175 4.98 15.90 -13.89
#